data_AF-A0A645J502-F1
#
_entry.id   AF-A0A645J502-F1
#
_cell.length_a   1.000
_cell.length_b   1.000
_cell.length_c   1.000
_cell.angle_alpha   90.00
_cell.angle_beta   90.00
_cell.angle_gamma   90.00
#
_symmetry.space_group_name_H-M   'P 1'
#
loop_
_entity.id
_entity.type
_entity.pdbx_description
1 polymer ?
#
loop_
_entity_poly.entity_id
_entity_poly.type
_entity_poly.pdbx_seq_one_letter_code
_entity_poly.pdbx_strand_id
1 'polypeptide(L)' 'MISSELPEVLGMSDRIYVVAEGRITGELLIEEATQDAIMALATV' A
#
# COMPACT_ATOMS: atom_id res chain seq x y z
N MET A 1 3.77 -1.35 -13.34
CA MET A 1 2.49 -2.08 -13.56
C MET A 1 1.40 -1.28 -12.86
N ILE A 2 0.17 -1.32 -13.36
CA ILE A 2 -1.00 -0.73 -12.67
C ILE A 2 -2.03 -1.84 -12.57
N SER A 3 -2.48 -2.12 -11.33
CA SER A 3 -3.56 -3.06 -11.05
C SER A 3 -4.45 -2.49 -9.94
N SER A 4 -5.72 -2.87 -9.96
CA SER A 4 -6.71 -2.56 -8.93
C SER A 4 -6.85 -3.67 -7.88
N GLU A 5 -6.26 -4.85 -8.14
CA GLU A 5 -6.28 -5.98 -7.23
C GLU A 5 -5.12 -5.88 -6.24
N LEU A 6 -5.44 -5.59 -4.98
CA LEU A 6 -4.44 -5.44 -3.92
C LEU A 6 -3.49 -6.66 -3.80
N PRO A 7 -3.97 -7.92 -3.87
CA PRO A 7 -3.09 -9.08 -3.79
C PRO A 7 -2.08 -9.17 -4.94
N GLU A 8 -2.45 -8.74 -6.14
CA GLU A 8 -1.58 -8.77 -7.33
C GLU A 8 -0.43 -7.77 -7.17
N VAL A 9 -0.74 -6.52 -6.81
CA VAL A 9 0.29 -5.48 -6.63
C VAL A 9 1.23 -5.82 -5.47
N LEU A 10 0.71 -6.40 -4.38
CA LEU A 10 1.53 -6.84 -3.25
C LEU A 10 2.45 -7.99 -3.65
N GLY A 11 1.96 -8.98 -4.41
CA GLY A 11 2.79 -10.10 -4.87
C GLY A 11 3.97 -9.70 -5.78
N MET A 12 3.97 -8.48 -6.29
CA MET A 12 5.00 -7.96 -7.21
C MET A 12 5.85 -6.84 -6.62
N SER A 13 5.57 -6.39 -5.41
CA SER A 13 6.20 -5.21 -4.80
C SER A 13 7.06 -5.61 -3.60
N ASP A 14 8.24 -5.01 -3.49
CA ASP A 14 9.08 -5.16 -2.30
C ASP A 14 8.76 -4.09 -1.23
N ARG A 15 8.32 -2.90 -1.67
CA ARG A 15 8.06 -1.74 -0.82
C ARG A 15 6.82 -0.99 -1.28
N ILE A 16 5.97 -0.63 -0.32
CA ILE A 16 4.66 -0.03 -0.54
C ILE A 16 4.66 1.39 0.01
N TYR A 17 4.26 2.35 -0.82
CA TYR A 17 3.94 3.71 -0.40
C TYR A 17 2.44 3.93 -0.52
N VAL A 18 1.80 4.35 0.56
CA VAL A 18 0.40 4.73 0.56
C VAL A 18 0.30 6.23 0.37
N VAL A 19 -0.54 6.65 -0.58
CA VAL A 19 -0.76 8.05 -0.91
C VAL A 19 -2.23 8.38 -0.71
N ALA A 20 -2.51 9.37 0.13
CA ALA A 20 -3.83 9.97 0.28
C ALA A 20 -3.70 11.49 0.28
N GLU A 21 -4.70 12.19 -0.26
CA GLU A 21 -4.74 13.65 -0.36
C GLU A 21 -3.47 14.29 -0.97
N GLY A 22 -2.86 13.59 -1.94
CA GLY A 22 -1.65 14.06 -2.62
C GLY A 22 -0.37 14.02 -1.78
N ARG A 23 -0.37 13.30 -0.65
CA ARG A 23 0.79 13.11 0.23
C ARG A 23 1.04 11.63 0.48
N ILE A 24 2.30 11.27 0.73
CA ILE A 24 2.63 9.94 1.24
C ILE A 24 2.23 9.89 2.70
N THR A 25 1.29 9.01 3.02
CA THR A 25 0.73 8.84 4.36
C THR A 25 1.33 7.65 5.09
N GLY A 26 2.00 6.75 4.37
CA GLY A 26 2.82 5.72 4.97
C GLY A 26 3.74 5.00 4.00
N GLU A 27 4.71 4.30 4.58
CA GLU A 27 5.66 3.42 3.91
C GLU A 27 5.66 2.08 4.67
N LEU A 28 5.57 0.99 3.93
CA LEU A 28 5.56 -0.37 4.47
C LEU A 28 6.51 -1.25 3.66
N LEU A 29 7.22 -2.15 4.34
CA LEU A 29 7.83 -3.30 3.68
C LEU A 29 6.75 -4.31 3.31
N ILE A 30 6.98 -5.12 2.27
CA ILE A 30 5.99 -6.10 1.82
C ILE A 30 5.56 -7.10 2.91
N GLU A 31 6.49 -7.46 3.79
CA GLU A 31 6.23 -8.33 4.96
C GLU A 31 5.24 -7.73 5.98
N GLU A 32 5.07 -6.42 5.99
CA GLU A 32 4.19 -5.67 6.90
C GLU A 32 2.90 -5.20 6.19
N ALA A 33 2.85 -5.29 4.87
CA ALA A 33 1.82 -4.72 4.01
C ALA A 33 0.54 -5.56 3.96
N THR A 34 -0.15 -5.65 5.10
CA THR A 34 -1.49 -6.22 5.18
C THR A 34 -2.53 -5.25 4.62
N GLN A 35 -3.66 -5.78 4.15
CA GLN A 35 -4.78 -4.96 3.68
C GLN A 35 -5.24 -3.96 4.77
N ASP A 36 -5.36 -4.40 6.03
CA ASP A 36 -5.78 -3.53 7.13
C ASP A 36 -4.77 -2.39 7.38
N ALA A 37 -3.46 -2.69 7.36
CA ALA A 37 -2.42 -1.68 7.50
C ALA A 37 -2.47 -0.63 6.38
N ILE A 38 -2.67 -1.07 5.13
CA ILE A 38 -2.78 -0.17 3.98
C ILE A 38 -4.02 0.70 4.09
N MET A 39 -5.18 0.11 4.43
CA MET A 39 -6.44 0.86 4.55
C MET A 39 -6.39 1.89 5.66
N ALA A 40 -5.73 1.59 6.79
CA ALA A 40 -5.51 2.54 7.87
C ALA A 40 -4.69 3.76 7.42
N LEU A 41 -3.68 3.55 6.57
CA LEU A 41 -2.86 4.64 6.00
C LEU A 41 -3.56 5.38 4.86
N ALA A 42 -4.58 4.79 4.23
CA ALA A 42 -5.32 5.39 3.13
C ALA A 42 -6.49 6.28 3.59
N THR A 43 -6.80 6.28 4.90
CA THR A 43 -7.94 7.01 5.50
C THR A 43 -7.54 8.13 6.46
N VAL A 44 -6.25 8.48 6.52
CA VAL A 44 -5.73 9.63 7.28
C VAL A 44 -5.84 10.94 6.54
#